data_AF-A0A973E4Q7-F1
#
_entry.id   AF-A0A973E4Q7-F1
#
_cell.length_a   1.000
_cell.length_b   1.000
_cell.length_c   1.000
_cell.angle_alpha   90.00
_cell.angle_beta   90.00
_cell.angle_gamma   90.00
#
_symmetry.space_group_name_H-M   'P 1'
#
loop_
_entity.id
_entity.type
_entity.pdbx_description
1 polymer ?
#
loop_
_entity_poly.entity_id
_entity_poly.type
_entity_poly.pdbx_seq_one_letter_code
_entity_poly.pdbx_strand_id
1 'polypeptide(L)'
;MNLRLKMMLLGTIPLIIVIGLISLMFFVQTRSLAANEIALIEQTLIDEKKSALKSHISLALAAIKLDYEQALTGDKTALKRIAETLTSMEYGDNGYFYVYDIYGTNIAHAKQPYRIGKNWISLQDVEGNLVIRDLIDAALNGGGFTHYIWERPSTLKPAPKISYNVELKGLDWVFGTGLYVDDVTEKTKSIRANVKDSVENSLLLTGLLAIISTVVIYFFTFTLNTRELGLADRRLQKLNERILTTQEEERSRVSKELHDGVSQLITATRFDIEHARKKLKMSEVDEKNISSLDGALSKLSGIGNEIRRISHDLRPRDLDELGLFAAIEASLAELNHCGDTIFEFEYKGDAERLPTPISNTLFRVFQEATTNIIKHARAQYVWIALEVDAKTVILTLADDGVGFNADTSQRDFEGIGIYNMRQRIESHQGRLDISSSEAGTILNMNIPMMTQFGRSKLIMNKEIA
;
A
#
# COMPACT_ATOMS: atom_id res chain seq x y z
N MET A 1 5.78 6.59 14.17
CA MET A 1 5.37 6.20 12.80
C MET A 1 3.86 6.17 12.73
N ASN A 2 3.24 6.92 11.82
CA ASN A 2 1.78 7.12 11.74
C ASN A 2 1.05 5.78 11.48
N LEU A 3 -0.08 5.52 12.14
CA LEU A 3 -0.80 4.23 12.05
C LEU A 3 -1.17 3.87 10.60
N ARG A 4 -1.50 4.89 9.80
CA ARG A 4 -1.76 4.78 8.35
C ARG A 4 -0.57 4.20 7.58
N LEU A 5 0.66 4.62 7.93
CA LEU A 5 1.86 4.13 7.27
C LEU A 5 2.13 2.67 7.62
N LYS A 6 1.90 2.27 8.89
CA LYS A 6 2.02 0.87 9.30
C LYS A 6 1.07 -0.05 8.53
N MET A 7 -0.20 0.33 8.41
CA MET A 7 -1.19 -0.47 7.70
C MET A 7 -0.91 -0.56 6.19
N MET A 8 -0.49 0.53 5.56
CA MET A 8 -0.09 0.50 4.15
C MET A 8 1.12 -0.41 3.92
N LEU A 9 2.17 -0.27 4.75
CA LEU A 9 3.37 -1.10 4.65
C LEU A 9 3.08 -2.60 4.85
N LEU A 10 2.18 -2.95 5.77
CA LEU A 10 1.81 -4.35 6.04
C LEU A 10 1.15 -5.03 4.84
N GLY A 11 0.41 -4.29 4.02
CA GLY A 11 -0.23 -4.80 2.80
C GLY A 11 0.68 -4.76 1.56
N THR A 12 1.48 -3.70 1.39
CA THR A 12 2.26 -3.49 0.17
C THR A 12 3.62 -4.19 0.17
N ILE A 13 4.30 -4.27 1.31
CA ILE A 13 5.66 -4.85 1.38
C ILE A 13 5.66 -6.33 0.97
N PRO A 14 4.81 -7.22 1.52
CA PRO A 14 4.84 -8.64 1.15
C PRO A 14 4.59 -8.83 -0.36
N LEU A 15 3.74 -8.01 -0.96
CA LEU A 15 3.41 -8.11 -2.37
C LEU A 15 4.55 -7.63 -3.27
N ILE A 16 5.25 -6.57 -2.89
CA ILE A 16 6.48 -6.12 -3.57
C ILE A 16 7.56 -7.20 -3.48
N ILE A 17 7.69 -7.88 -2.34
CA ILE A 17 8.63 -8.99 -2.17
C ILE A 17 8.28 -10.14 -3.13
N VAL A 18 7.00 -10.53 -3.21
CA VAL A 18 6.54 -11.59 -4.12
C VAL A 18 6.82 -11.22 -5.58
N ILE A 19 6.52 -9.98 -6.00
CA ILE A 19 6.81 -9.49 -7.36
C ILE A 19 8.32 -9.52 -7.63
N GLY A 20 9.13 -9.10 -6.65
CA GLY A 20 10.58 -9.14 -6.74
C GLY A 20 11.12 -10.56 -6.89
N LEU A 21 10.60 -11.52 -6.11
CA LEU A 21 10.97 -12.94 -6.20
C LEU A 21 10.57 -13.55 -7.55
N ILE A 22 9.37 -13.27 -8.04
CA ILE A 22 8.91 -13.74 -9.35
C ILE A 22 9.79 -13.15 -10.46
N SER A 23 10.11 -11.86 -10.38
CA SER A 23 10.98 -11.18 -11.36
C SER A 23 12.39 -11.77 -11.36
N LEU A 24 12.94 -12.05 -10.18
CA LEU A 24 14.25 -12.69 -10.03
C LEU A 24 14.25 -14.12 -10.57
N MET A 25 13.22 -14.90 -10.26
CA MET A 25 13.06 -16.27 -10.78
C MET A 25 12.99 -16.25 -12.31
N PHE A 26 12.19 -15.35 -12.89
CA PHE A 26 12.08 -15.18 -14.34
C PHE A 26 13.43 -14.81 -14.97
N PHE A 27 14.17 -13.86 -14.37
CA PHE A 27 15.50 -13.48 -14.84
C PHE A 27 16.48 -14.66 -14.88
N VAL A 28 16.53 -15.46 -13.82
CA VAL A 28 17.38 -16.65 -13.76
C VAL A 28 16.96 -17.67 -14.82
N GLN A 29 15.65 -17.90 -14.97
CA GLN A 29 15.10 -18.86 -15.92
C GLN A 29 15.40 -18.47 -17.37
N THR A 30 15.19 -17.20 -17.76
CA THR A 30 15.47 -16.70 -19.12
C THR A 30 16.95 -16.82 -19.48
N ARG A 31 17.86 -16.52 -18.55
CA ARG A 31 19.31 -16.68 -18.79
C ARG A 31 19.72 -18.15 -18.95
N SER A 32 19.16 -19.02 -18.12
CA SER A 32 19.40 -20.47 -18.20
C SER A 32 18.92 -21.04 -19.53
N LEU A 33 17.71 -20.68 -19.96
CA LEU A 33 17.16 -21.09 -21.25
C LEU A 33 18.02 -20.63 -22.43
N ALA A 34 18.44 -19.36 -22.44
CA ALA A 34 19.32 -18.82 -23.48
C ALA A 34 20.66 -19.58 -23.57
N ALA A 35 21.27 -19.90 -22.43
CA ALA A 35 22.52 -20.66 -22.40
C ALA A 35 22.36 -22.08 -22.96
N ASN A 36 21.27 -22.76 -22.59
CA ASN A 36 20.98 -24.12 -23.07
C ASN A 36 20.67 -24.14 -24.58
N GLU A 37 19.94 -23.13 -25.08
CA GLU A 37 19.62 -23.01 -26.50
C GLU A 37 20.88 -22.83 -27.35
N ILE A 38 21.80 -21.95 -26.92
CA ILE A 38 23.10 -21.75 -27.60
C ILE A 38 23.91 -23.05 -27.63
N ALA A 39 24.01 -23.74 -26.49
CA ALA A 39 24.75 -24.99 -26.39
C ALA A 39 24.17 -26.08 -27.30
N LEU A 40 22.84 -26.19 -27.36
CA LEU A 40 22.14 -27.15 -28.21
C LEU A 40 22.37 -26.85 -29.70
N ILE A 41 22.32 -25.58 -30.10
CA ILE A 41 22.56 -25.16 -31.48
C ILE A 41 24.01 -25.47 -31.87
N GLU A 42 24.98 -25.15 -31.03
CA GLU A 42 26.40 -25.47 -31.26
C GLU A 42 26.62 -26.96 -31.45
N GLN A 43 26.05 -27.78 -30.56
CA GLN A 43 26.13 -29.24 -30.67
C GLN A 43 25.52 -29.75 -31.97
N THR A 44 24.32 -29.26 -32.32
CA THR A 44 23.62 -29.65 -33.56
C THR A 44 24.46 -29.33 -34.79
N LEU A 45 25.04 -28.14 -34.85
CA LEU A 45 25.91 -27.74 -35.97
C LEU A 45 27.17 -28.60 -36.06
N ILE A 46 27.80 -28.96 -34.93
CA ILE A 46 28.96 -29.85 -34.92
C ILE A 46 28.56 -31.26 -35.40
N ASP A 47 27.42 -31.78 -34.96
CA ASP A 47 26.95 -33.11 -35.34
C ASP A 47 26.56 -33.18 -36.83
N GLU A 48 25.97 -32.12 -37.37
CA GLU A 48 25.75 -31.97 -38.83
C GLU A 48 27.07 -32.03 -39.60
N LYS A 49 28.10 -31.31 -39.14
CA LYS A 49 29.44 -31.34 -39.77
C LYS A 49 30.07 -32.72 -39.69
N LYS A 50 29.96 -33.40 -38.55
CA LYS A 50 30.43 -34.78 -38.36
C LYS A 50 29.74 -35.75 -39.32
N SER A 51 28.42 -35.61 -39.51
CA SER A 51 27.65 -36.41 -40.46
C SER A 51 28.10 -36.15 -41.90
N ALA A 52 28.33 -34.89 -42.27
CA ALA A 52 28.85 -34.52 -43.59
C ALA A 52 30.23 -35.17 -43.87
N LEU A 53 31.15 -35.15 -42.90
CA LEU A 53 32.45 -35.82 -43.03
C LEU A 53 32.33 -37.32 -43.31
N LYS A 54 31.46 -38.02 -42.58
CA LYS A 54 31.17 -39.44 -42.81
C LYS A 54 30.61 -39.66 -44.23
N SER A 55 29.70 -38.80 -44.69
CA SER A 55 29.15 -38.86 -46.04
C SER A 55 30.23 -38.68 -47.12
N HIS A 56 31.12 -37.69 -46.95
CA HIS A 56 32.23 -37.45 -47.88
C HIS A 56 33.20 -38.63 -47.96
N ILE A 57 33.52 -39.25 -46.82
CA ILE A 57 34.34 -40.47 -46.78
C ILE A 57 33.66 -41.62 -47.52
N SER A 58 32.37 -41.84 -47.31
CA SER A 58 31.61 -42.88 -48.03
C SER A 58 31.61 -42.65 -49.54
N LEU A 59 31.49 -41.40 -50.00
CA LEU A 59 31.56 -41.05 -51.42
C LEU A 59 32.96 -41.30 -52.00
N ALA A 60 34.02 -40.94 -51.27
CA ALA A 60 35.39 -41.22 -51.68
C ALA A 60 35.69 -42.71 -51.76
N LEU A 61 35.24 -43.52 -50.78
CA LEU A 61 35.36 -44.98 -50.82
C LEU A 61 34.64 -45.57 -52.03
N ALA A 62 33.44 -45.09 -52.34
CA ALA A 62 32.70 -45.54 -53.50
C ALA A 62 33.43 -45.23 -54.81
N ALA A 63 34.07 -44.04 -54.90
CA ALA A 63 34.84 -43.62 -56.07
C ALA A 63 36.07 -44.49 -56.32
N ILE A 64 36.79 -44.89 -55.25
CA ILE A 64 38.01 -45.70 -55.38
C ILE A 64 37.76 -47.22 -55.32
N LYS A 65 36.52 -47.67 -55.16
CA LYS A 65 36.19 -49.07 -54.82
C LYS A 65 36.83 -50.09 -55.76
N LEU A 66 36.74 -49.88 -57.07
CA LEU A 66 37.26 -50.81 -58.06
C LEU A 66 38.78 -50.92 -58.00
N ASP A 67 39.48 -49.78 -57.94
CA ASP A 67 40.93 -49.76 -57.82
C ASP A 67 41.39 -50.29 -56.46
N TYR A 68 40.62 -50.06 -55.40
CA TYR A 68 40.89 -50.62 -54.08
C TYR A 68 40.87 -52.14 -54.09
N GLU A 69 39.85 -52.77 -54.69
CA GLU A 69 39.77 -54.23 -54.83
C GLU A 69 40.94 -54.79 -55.65
N GLN A 70 41.35 -54.10 -56.72
CA GLN A 70 42.52 -54.50 -57.53
C GLN A 70 43.84 -54.35 -56.76
N ALA A 71 44.00 -53.27 -55.99
CA ALA A 71 45.20 -53.01 -55.21
C ALA A 71 45.43 -54.10 -54.14
N LEU A 72 44.35 -54.61 -53.53
CA LEU A 72 44.42 -55.73 -52.58
C LEU A 72 44.96 -57.03 -53.21
N THR A 73 44.84 -57.20 -54.53
CA THR A 73 45.42 -58.35 -55.25
C THR A 73 46.89 -58.14 -55.67
N GLY A 74 47.50 -57.00 -55.30
CA GLY A 74 48.89 -56.68 -55.59
C GLY A 74 49.12 -55.78 -56.81
N ASP A 75 48.06 -55.20 -57.41
CA ASP A 75 48.21 -54.27 -58.54
C ASP A 75 48.78 -52.92 -58.10
N LYS A 76 50.07 -52.71 -58.37
CA LYS A 76 50.76 -51.45 -58.09
C LYS A 76 50.23 -50.26 -58.91
N THR A 77 49.61 -50.51 -60.07
CA THR A 77 49.00 -49.44 -60.87
C THR A 77 47.69 -48.97 -60.26
N ALA A 78 46.94 -49.86 -59.61
CA ALA A 78 45.73 -49.52 -58.87
C ALA A 78 46.03 -48.63 -57.65
N LEU A 79 47.12 -48.91 -56.91
CA LEU A 79 47.59 -48.03 -55.82
C LEU A 79 47.82 -46.59 -56.30
N LYS A 80 48.42 -46.44 -57.49
CA LYS A 80 48.66 -45.11 -58.08
C LYS A 80 47.35 -44.43 -58.47
N ARG A 81 46.39 -45.16 -59.06
CA ARG A 81 45.06 -44.62 -59.42
C ARG A 81 44.26 -44.18 -58.19
N ILE A 82 44.31 -44.91 -57.08
CA ILE A 82 43.69 -44.51 -55.81
C ILE A 82 44.28 -43.18 -55.33
N ALA A 83 45.61 -43.08 -55.28
CA ALA A 83 46.31 -41.88 -54.82
C ALA A 83 46.00 -40.67 -55.73
N GLU A 84 45.98 -40.85 -57.06
CA GLU A 84 45.61 -39.82 -58.03
C GLU A 84 44.15 -39.38 -57.86
N THR A 85 43.22 -40.33 -57.73
CA THR A 85 41.80 -40.05 -57.52
C THR A 85 41.59 -39.23 -56.25
N LEU A 86 42.10 -39.69 -55.11
CA LEU A 86 41.96 -38.98 -53.83
C LEU A 86 42.68 -37.63 -53.80
N THR A 87 43.79 -37.48 -54.53
CA THR A 87 44.48 -36.18 -54.69
C THR A 87 43.64 -35.20 -55.51
N SER A 88 42.84 -35.68 -56.47
CA SER A 88 41.98 -34.84 -57.31
C SER A 88 40.63 -34.50 -56.69
N MET A 89 40.21 -35.23 -55.65
CA MET A 89 38.92 -35.01 -54.99
C MET A 89 38.96 -33.81 -54.04
N GLU A 90 38.10 -32.84 -54.32
CA GLU A 90 37.90 -31.64 -53.51
C GLU A 90 36.40 -31.32 -53.41
N TYR A 91 36.01 -30.61 -52.34
CA TYR A 91 34.63 -30.17 -52.16
C TYR A 91 34.54 -28.88 -51.35
N GLY A 92 33.66 -27.97 -51.80
CA GLY A 92 33.62 -26.60 -51.28
C GLY A 92 34.97 -25.89 -51.44
N ASP A 93 35.16 -24.79 -50.71
CA ASP A 93 36.36 -23.95 -50.87
C ASP A 93 37.61 -24.52 -50.17
N ASN A 94 37.40 -25.36 -49.14
CA ASN A 94 38.48 -25.81 -48.24
C ASN A 94 38.45 -27.33 -47.95
N GLY A 95 37.53 -28.09 -48.53
CA GLY A 95 37.41 -29.53 -48.33
C GLY A 95 38.33 -30.30 -49.27
N TYR A 96 39.14 -31.19 -48.70
CA TYR A 96 40.08 -32.04 -49.44
C TYR A 96 40.32 -33.35 -48.71
N PHE A 97 40.79 -34.35 -49.45
CA PHE A 97 41.22 -35.62 -48.89
C PHE A 97 42.74 -35.67 -48.71
N TYR A 98 43.17 -36.46 -47.74
CA TYR A 98 44.57 -36.79 -47.51
C TYR A 98 44.70 -38.27 -47.21
N VAL A 99 45.85 -38.84 -47.57
CA VAL A 99 46.21 -40.23 -47.33
C VAL A 99 47.60 -40.27 -46.73
N TYR A 100 47.76 -41.06 -45.67
CA TYR A 100 49.04 -41.39 -45.08
C TYR A 100 49.17 -42.91 -45.00
N ASP A 101 50.39 -43.43 -45.07
CA ASP A 101 50.62 -44.80 -44.59
C ASP A 101 50.56 -44.84 -43.05
N ILE A 102 50.47 -46.03 -42.46
CA ILE A 102 50.47 -46.22 -41.01
C ILE A 102 51.77 -45.78 -40.31
N TYR A 103 52.83 -45.48 -41.07
CA TYR A 103 54.10 -44.98 -40.55
C TYR A 103 54.19 -43.46 -40.56
N GLY A 104 53.20 -42.77 -41.15
CA GLY A 104 53.12 -41.31 -41.23
C GLY A 104 53.71 -40.70 -42.50
N THR A 105 54.03 -41.49 -43.53
CA THR A 105 54.40 -40.98 -44.86
C THR A 105 53.16 -40.53 -45.60
N ASN A 106 53.14 -39.30 -46.10
CA ASN A 106 52.01 -38.82 -46.89
C ASN A 106 52.02 -39.47 -48.29
N ILE A 107 50.90 -40.06 -48.69
CA ILE A 107 50.73 -40.74 -49.98
C ILE A 107 49.98 -39.85 -50.98
N ALA A 108 48.97 -39.13 -50.51
CA ALA A 108 48.15 -38.25 -51.33
C ALA A 108 47.68 -37.04 -50.51
N HIS A 109 47.65 -35.87 -51.15
CA HIS A 109 47.14 -34.65 -50.53
C HIS A 109 46.78 -33.61 -51.62
N ALA A 110 45.49 -33.26 -51.75
CA ALA A 110 45.03 -32.37 -52.81
C ALA A 110 45.64 -30.95 -52.75
N LYS A 111 45.58 -30.32 -51.56
CA LYS A 111 45.97 -28.90 -51.38
C LYS A 111 47.44 -28.65 -51.00
N GLN A 112 48.20 -29.68 -50.61
CA GLN A 112 49.57 -29.54 -50.08
C GLN A 112 50.50 -30.61 -50.68
N PRO A 113 50.76 -30.57 -52.00
CA PRO A 113 51.52 -31.61 -52.70
C PRO A 113 52.97 -31.76 -52.21
N TYR A 114 53.55 -30.72 -51.61
CA TYR A 114 54.91 -30.74 -51.04
C TYR A 114 55.11 -31.75 -49.89
N ARG A 115 54.01 -32.28 -49.35
CA ARG A 115 53.98 -33.30 -48.28
C ARG A 115 54.19 -34.71 -48.81
N ILE A 116 53.78 -34.98 -50.04
CA ILE A 116 53.74 -36.32 -50.63
C ILE A 116 55.17 -36.92 -50.62
N GLY A 117 55.27 -38.17 -50.18
CA GLY A 117 56.52 -38.92 -50.08
C GLY A 117 57.38 -38.61 -48.84
N LYS A 118 56.96 -37.68 -47.97
CA LYS A 118 57.67 -37.36 -46.72
C LYS A 118 56.93 -37.90 -45.50
N ASN A 119 57.69 -38.27 -44.48
CA ASN A 119 57.16 -38.69 -43.20
C ASN A 119 56.88 -37.49 -42.30
N TRP A 120 55.65 -37.43 -41.77
CA TRP A 120 55.15 -36.34 -40.93
C TRP A 120 54.65 -36.83 -39.57
N ILE A 121 55.05 -38.03 -39.13
CA ILE A 121 54.53 -38.64 -37.90
C ILE A 121 54.83 -37.82 -36.63
N SER A 122 55.89 -37.00 -36.67
CA SER A 122 56.32 -36.12 -35.58
C SER A 122 55.79 -34.68 -35.69
N LEU A 123 54.92 -34.39 -36.66
CA LEU A 123 54.35 -33.06 -36.84
C LEU A 123 53.48 -32.70 -35.63
N GLN A 124 53.76 -31.54 -35.04
CA GLN A 124 52.97 -30.96 -33.96
C GLN A 124 52.17 -29.76 -34.47
N ASP A 125 50.94 -29.62 -34.00
CA ASP A 125 50.20 -28.36 -34.16
C ASP A 125 50.64 -27.30 -33.13
N VAL A 126 49.99 -26.14 -33.16
CA VAL A 126 50.30 -25.01 -32.25
C VAL A 126 49.97 -25.31 -30.78
N GLU A 127 49.21 -26.36 -30.50
CA GLU A 127 48.86 -26.81 -29.15
C GLU A 127 49.76 -27.97 -28.68
N GLY A 128 50.67 -28.45 -29.55
CA GLY A 128 51.60 -29.54 -29.26
C GLY A 128 51.06 -30.94 -29.58
N ASN A 129 49.88 -31.06 -30.20
CA ASN A 129 49.29 -32.35 -30.54
C ASN A 129 50.01 -32.98 -31.72
N LEU A 130 50.26 -34.30 -31.67
CA LEU A 130 50.92 -35.05 -32.73
C LEU A 130 49.92 -35.42 -33.82
N VAL A 131 49.53 -34.42 -34.62
CA VAL A 131 48.39 -34.49 -35.54
C VAL A 131 48.36 -35.78 -36.35
N ILE A 132 49.43 -36.11 -37.09
CA ILE A 132 49.43 -37.27 -38.00
C ILE A 132 49.30 -38.60 -37.24
N ARG A 133 49.89 -38.69 -36.05
CA ARG A 133 49.75 -39.86 -35.18
C ARG A 133 48.31 -40.00 -34.72
N ASP A 134 47.70 -38.91 -34.25
CA ASP A 134 46.32 -38.92 -33.76
C ASP A 134 45.31 -39.26 -34.88
N LEU A 135 45.60 -38.86 -36.13
CA LEU A 135 44.81 -39.25 -37.31
C LEU A 135 44.92 -40.75 -37.61
N ILE A 136 46.13 -41.31 -37.57
CA ILE A 136 46.39 -42.74 -37.79
C ILE A 136 45.74 -43.56 -36.69
N ASP A 137 45.94 -43.20 -35.43
CA ASP A 137 45.39 -43.91 -34.27
C ASP A 137 43.85 -43.91 -34.32
N ALA A 138 43.23 -42.78 -34.68
CA ALA A 138 41.77 -42.71 -34.86
C ALA A 138 41.27 -43.61 -35.99
N ALA A 139 42.02 -43.72 -37.10
CA ALA A 139 41.67 -44.57 -38.23
C ALA A 139 41.78 -46.07 -37.89
N LEU A 140 42.88 -46.49 -37.23
CA LEU A 140 43.15 -47.89 -36.88
C LEU A 140 42.19 -48.43 -35.81
N ASN A 141 41.66 -47.57 -34.93
CA ASN A 141 40.69 -47.95 -33.90
C ASN A 141 39.24 -48.08 -34.42
N GLY A 142 39.06 -48.46 -35.69
CA GLY A 142 37.74 -48.66 -36.31
C GLY A 142 37.12 -47.41 -36.94
N GLY A 143 37.91 -46.36 -37.13
CA GLY A 143 37.50 -45.08 -37.68
C GLY A 143 36.97 -44.12 -36.63
N GLY A 144 37.39 -42.85 -36.71
CA GLY A 144 37.15 -41.90 -35.63
C GLY A 144 37.32 -40.45 -36.03
N PHE A 145 36.80 -39.56 -35.16
CA PHE A 145 36.98 -38.13 -35.30
C PHE A 145 38.25 -37.66 -34.58
N THR A 146 39.02 -36.78 -35.20
CA THR A 146 40.19 -36.15 -34.58
C THR A 146 40.03 -34.62 -34.63
N HIS A 147 40.39 -33.94 -33.54
CA HIS A 147 40.35 -32.48 -33.44
C HIS A 147 41.79 -31.97 -33.31
N TYR A 148 42.15 -30.98 -34.11
CA TYR A 148 43.51 -30.43 -34.16
C TYR A 148 43.49 -29.05 -34.80
N ILE A 149 44.57 -28.29 -34.62
CA ILE A 149 44.76 -27.03 -35.34
C ILE A 149 45.50 -27.33 -36.65
N TRP A 150 44.97 -26.81 -37.77
CA TRP A 150 45.58 -27.01 -39.08
C TRP A 150 45.61 -25.73 -39.90
N GLU A 151 46.61 -25.61 -40.78
CA GLU A 151 46.71 -24.50 -41.72
C GLU A 151 45.58 -24.58 -42.77
N ARG A 152 44.73 -23.56 -42.80
CA ARG A 152 43.67 -23.43 -43.80
C ARG A 152 44.28 -23.07 -45.17
N PRO A 153 44.11 -23.88 -46.23
CA PRO A 153 44.77 -23.65 -47.52
C PRO A 153 44.46 -22.29 -48.18
N SER A 154 43.24 -21.77 -47.99
CA SER A 154 42.83 -20.48 -48.58
C SER A 154 43.45 -19.26 -47.90
N THR A 155 43.75 -19.33 -46.60
CA THR A 155 44.25 -18.18 -45.82
C THR A 155 45.66 -18.37 -45.29
N LEU A 156 46.18 -19.60 -45.34
CA LEU A 156 47.45 -20.05 -44.76
C LEU A 156 47.59 -19.74 -43.26
N LYS A 157 46.45 -19.65 -42.55
CA LYS A 157 46.41 -19.41 -41.11
C LYS A 157 46.01 -20.69 -40.37
N PRO A 158 46.58 -20.95 -39.18
CA PRO A 158 46.11 -22.01 -38.30
C PRO A 158 44.63 -21.79 -37.91
N ALA A 159 43.82 -22.83 -38.04
CA ALA A 159 42.41 -22.82 -37.66
C ALA A 159 41.99 -24.18 -37.09
N PRO A 160 41.03 -24.21 -36.13
CA PRO A 160 40.51 -25.47 -35.59
C PRO A 160 39.83 -26.31 -36.67
N LYS A 161 40.23 -27.58 -36.76
CA LYS A 161 39.74 -28.54 -37.75
C LYS A 161 39.29 -29.82 -37.06
N ILE A 162 38.14 -30.33 -37.49
CA ILE A 162 37.68 -31.68 -37.17
C ILE A 162 37.79 -32.54 -38.42
N SER A 163 38.36 -33.73 -38.29
CA SER A 163 38.41 -34.71 -39.38
C SER A 163 37.76 -36.01 -39.00
N TYR A 164 37.37 -36.79 -40.00
CA TYR A 164 36.98 -38.19 -39.86
C TYR A 164 37.97 -39.04 -40.65
N ASN A 165 38.59 -40.00 -39.98
CA ASN A 165 39.68 -40.81 -40.51
C ASN A 165 39.29 -42.28 -40.47
N VAL A 166 39.62 -43.01 -41.52
CA VAL A 166 39.36 -44.45 -41.62
C VAL A 166 40.54 -45.17 -42.26
N GLU A 167 40.68 -46.44 -41.94
CA GLU A 167 41.72 -47.31 -42.48
C GLU A 167 41.28 -47.95 -43.81
N LEU A 168 42.18 -47.96 -44.80
CA LEU A 168 42.11 -48.80 -45.99
C LEU A 168 42.81 -50.13 -45.71
N LYS A 169 42.07 -51.03 -45.05
CA LYS A 169 42.57 -52.33 -44.59
C LYS A 169 43.22 -53.16 -45.69
N GLY A 170 44.47 -53.56 -45.49
CA GLY A 170 45.25 -54.35 -46.43
C GLY A 170 46.15 -53.53 -47.35
N LEU A 171 46.02 -52.19 -47.35
CA LEU A 171 46.98 -51.28 -47.99
C LEU A 171 47.91 -50.60 -46.98
N ASP A 172 47.68 -50.78 -45.68
CA ASP A 172 48.37 -50.06 -44.59
C ASP A 172 48.30 -48.53 -44.79
N TRP A 173 47.20 -48.05 -45.38
CA TRP A 173 46.92 -46.63 -45.61
C TRP A 173 45.77 -46.18 -44.73
N VAL A 174 45.90 -44.99 -44.15
CA VAL A 174 44.80 -44.25 -43.55
C VAL A 174 44.44 -43.11 -44.46
N PHE A 175 43.14 -42.86 -44.62
CA PHE A 175 42.69 -41.66 -45.32
C PHE A 175 41.61 -40.97 -44.53
N GLY A 176 41.50 -39.67 -44.77
CA GLY A 176 40.58 -38.84 -44.05
C GLY A 176 40.25 -37.57 -44.81
N THR A 177 39.26 -36.88 -44.28
CA THR A 177 38.90 -35.54 -44.70
C THR A 177 38.41 -34.75 -43.50
N GLY A 178 38.48 -33.43 -43.56
CA GLY A 178 38.12 -32.58 -42.44
C GLY A 178 37.56 -31.23 -42.84
N LEU A 179 36.86 -30.62 -41.89
CA LEU A 179 36.20 -29.33 -42.02
C LEU A 179 36.68 -28.42 -40.89
N TYR A 180 36.83 -27.14 -41.19
CA TYR A 180 37.14 -26.12 -40.19
C TYR A 180 35.88 -25.77 -39.40
N VAL A 181 36.00 -25.67 -38.07
CA VAL A 181 34.85 -25.49 -37.15
C VAL A 181 34.68 -24.06 -36.63
N ASP A 182 35.63 -23.19 -36.90
CA ASP A 182 35.54 -21.74 -36.67
C ASP A 182 34.37 -21.09 -37.43
N ASP A 183 34.00 -21.59 -38.62
CA ASP A 183 32.81 -21.16 -39.35
C ASP A 183 31.51 -21.41 -38.55
N VAL A 184 31.49 -22.44 -37.67
CA VAL A 184 30.37 -22.71 -36.74
C VAL A 184 30.36 -21.66 -35.62
N THR A 185 31.53 -21.28 -35.13
CA THR A 185 31.67 -20.20 -34.13
C THR A 185 31.23 -18.84 -34.68
N GLU A 186 31.48 -18.58 -35.96
CA GLU A 186 31.04 -17.35 -36.62
C GLU A 186 29.52 -17.33 -36.85
N LYS A 187 28.93 -18.43 -37.33
CA LYS A 187 27.47 -18.56 -37.47
C LYS A 187 26.73 -18.47 -36.13
N THR A 188 27.31 -19.01 -35.06
CA THR A 188 26.72 -18.93 -33.72
C THR A 188 26.86 -17.54 -33.12
N LYS A 189 27.81 -16.70 -33.57
CA LYS A 189 27.98 -15.32 -33.08
C LYS A 189 26.79 -14.42 -33.39
N SER A 190 26.22 -14.50 -34.60
CA SER A 190 25.02 -13.72 -34.97
C SER A 190 23.77 -14.23 -34.25
N ILE A 191 23.65 -15.55 -34.07
CA ILE A 191 22.57 -16.17 -33.30
C ILE A 191 22.64 -15.75 -31.83
N ARG A 192 23.83 -15.79 -31.23
CA ARG A 192 24.07 -15.31 -29.85
C ARG A 192 23.67 -13.85 -29.68
N ALA A 193 23.89 -13.00 -30.69
CA ALA A 193 23.43 -11.61 -30.65
C ALA A 193 21.90 -11.51 -30.63
N ASN A 194 21.19 -12.24 -31.51
CA ASN A 194 19.73 -12.26 -31.52
C ASN A 194 19.12 -12.80 -30.22
N VAL A 195 19.72 -13.86 -29.65
CA VAL A 195 19.32 -14.40 -28.35
C VAL A 195 19.54 -13.37 -27.24
N LYS A 196 20.68 -12.68 -27.24
CA LYS A 196 20.97 -11.60 -26.28
C LYS A 196 19.93 -10.47 -26.36
N ASP A 197 19.59 -10.01 -27.56
CA ASP A 197 18.60 -8.96 -27.76
C ASP A 197 17.22 -9.41 -27.26
N SER A 198 16.86 -10.69 -27.47
CA SER A 198 15.62 -11.27 -26.98
C SER A 198 15.58 -11.33 -25.44
N VAL A 199 16.72 -11.63 -24.80
CA VAL A 199 16.87 -11.60 -23.33
C VAL A 199 16.74 -10.18 -22.79
N GLU A 200 17.38 -9.19 -23.42
CA GLU A 200 17.29 -7.78 -23.02
C GLU A 200 15.85 -7.25 -23.15
N ASN A 201 15.16 -7.53 -24.26
CA ASN A 201 13.76 -7.15 -24.45
C ASN A 201 12.83 -7.81 -23.44
N SER A 202 13.03 -9.11 -23.17
CA SER A 202 12.24 -9.84 -22.15
C SER A 202 12.43 -9.23 -20.76
N LEU A 203 13.65 -8.79 -20.44
CA LEU A 203 13.96 -8.14 -19.17
C LEU A 203 13.28 -6.78 -19.02
N LEU A 204 13.33 -5.95 -20.06
CA LEU A 204 12.66 -4.65 -20.06
C LEU A 204 11.15 -4.79 -19.86
N LEU A 205 10.51 -5.73 -20.58
CA LEU A 205 9.08 -5.97 -20.47
C LEU A 205 8.68 -6.44 -19.06
N THR A 206 9.38 -7.42 -18.50
CA THR A 206 9.09 -7.91 -17.15
C THR A 206 9.32 -6.83 -16.09
N GLY A 207 10.38 -6.03 -16.22
CA GLY A 207 10.63 -4.89 -15.33
C GLY A 207 9.51 -3.85 -15.37
N LEU A 208 9.04 -3.50 -16.58
CA LEU A 208 7.92 -2.58 -16.77
C LEU A 208 6.61 -3.11 -16.17
N LEU A 209 6.30 -4.39 -16.39
CA LEU A 209 5.12 -5.02 -15.79
C LEU A 209 5.21 -5.04 -14.26
N ALA A 210 6.37 -5.30 -13.68
CA ALA A 210 6.57 -5.25 -12.23
C ALA A 210 6.31 -3.85 -11.66
N ILE A 211 6.78 -2.80 -12.34
CA ILE A 211 6.53 -1.40 -11.96
C ILE A 211 5.03 -1.07 -12.04
N ILE A 212 4.37 -1.40 -13.16
CA ILE A 212 2.93 -1.17 -13.33
C ILE A 212 2.13 -1.88 -12.25
N SER A 213 2.44 -3.15 -11.99
CA SER A 213 1.79 -3.95 -10.94
C SER A 213 1.90 -3.26 -9.58
N THR A 214 3.10 -2.81 -9.23
CA THR A 214 3.37 -2.11 -7.96
C THR A 214 2.55 -0.83 -7.82
N VAL A 215 2.45 -0.04 -8.90
CA VAL A 215 1.66 1.20 -8.91
C VAL A 215 0.16 0.91 -8.76
N VAL A 216 -0.37 -0.09 -9.47
CA VAL A 216 -1.78 -0.48 -9.38
C VAL A 216 -2.14 -0.95 -7.97
N ILE A 217 -1.29 -1.81 -7.38
CA ILE A 217 -1.45 -2.28 -6.00
C ILE A 217 -1.48 -1.10 -5.04
N TYR A 218 -0.49 -0.21 -5.13
CA TYR A 218 -0.40 0.95 -4.25
C TYR A 218 -1.66 1.82 -4.34
N PHE A 219 -2.13 2.09 -5.56
CA PHE A 219 -3.34 2.87 -5.80
C PHE A 219 -4.58 2.20 -5.18
N PHE A 220 -4.70 0.88 -5.30
CA PHE A 220 -5.81 0.12 -4.72
C PHE A 220 -5.77 0.15 -3.18
N THR A 221 -4.61 -0.11 -2.59
CA THR A 221 -4.41 -0.01 -1.13
C THR A 221 -4.71 1.39 -0.61
N PHE A 222 -4.26 2.43 -1.31
CA PHE A 222 -4.51 3.82 -0.94
C PHE A 222 -6.01 4.16 -0.98
N THR A 223 -6.72 3.72 -2.03
CA THR A 223 -8.16 3.98 -2.20
C THR A 223 -9.00 3.25 -1.14
N LEU A 224 -8.66 2.01 -0.79
CA LEU A 224 -9.35 1.26 0.26
C LEU A 224 -9.13 1.88 1.64
N ASN A 225 -7.89 2.21 1.99
CA ASN A 225 -7.54 2.77 3.29
C ASN A 225 -8.22 4.12 3.55
N THR A 226 -8.26 5.00 2.54
CA THR A 226 -8.93 6.31 2.66
C THR A 226 -10.43 6.21 2.88
N ARG A 227 -11.09 5.21 2.27
CA ARG A 227 -12.53 4.98 2.42
C ARG A 227 -12.90 4.46 3.81
N GLU A 228 -12.12 3.53 4.37
CA GLU A 228 -12.40 2.99 5.70
C GLU A 228 -12.32 4.05 6.79
N LEU A 229 -11.30 4.91 6.75
CA LEU A 229 -11.13 6.02 7.70
C LEU A 229 -12.30 7.01 7.64
N GLY A 230 -12.75 7.40 6.44
CA GLY A 230 -13.89 8.32 6.30
C GLY A 230 -15.21 7.75 6.82
N LEU A 231 -15.40 6.43 6.73
CA LEU A 231 -16.59 5.76 7.28
C LEU A 231 -16.52 5.63 8.81
N ALA A 232 -15.34 5.37 9.37
CA ALA A 232 -15.14 5.29 10.81
C ALA A 232 -15.40 6.64 11.49
N ASP A 233 -14.85 7.74 10.97
CA ASP A 233 -15.07 9.10 11.51
C ASP A 233 -16.55 9.48 11.50
N ARG A 234 -17.27 9.22 10.40
CA ARG A 234 -18.71 9.49 10.30
C ARG A 234 -19.53 8.66 11.31
N ARG A 235 -19.12 7.41 11.58
CA ARG A 235 -19.78 6.57 12.59
C ARG A 235 -19.56 7.10 13.99
N LEU A 236 -18.32 7.51 14.31
CA LEU A 236 -17.99 8.12 15.60
C LEU A 236 -18.76 9.41 15.82
N GLN A 237 -18.84 10.28 14.81
CA GLN A 237 -19.58 11.54 14.91
C GLN A 237 -21.07 11.30 15.18
N LYS A 238 -21.71 10.37 14.45
CA LYS A 238 -23.11 9.99 14.68
C LYS A 238 -23.36 9.36 16.05
N LEU A 239 -22.41 8.58 16.56
CA LEU A 239 -22.49 8.01 17.90
C LEU A 239 -22.43 9.12 18.97
N ASN A 240 -21.49 10.07 18.83
CA ASN A 240 -21.38 11.21 19.75
C ASN A 240 -22.64 12.09 19.74
N GLU A 241 -23.15 12.44 18.55
CA GLU A 241 -24.41 13.19 18.43
C GLU A 241 -25.55 12.47 19.15
N ARG A 242 -25.69 11.15 18.94
CA ARG A 242 -26.76 10.36 19.54
C ARG A 242 -26.63 10.24 21.06
N ILE A 243 -25.41 10.09 21.57
CA ILE A 243 -25.15 10.07 23.02
C ILE A 243 -25.56 11.40 23.64
N LEU A 244 -25.18 12.53 23.03
CA LEU A 244 -25.53 13.86 23.53
C LEU A 244 -27.05 14.08 23.53
N THR A 245 -27.74 13.72 22.44
CA THR A 245 -29.21 13.87 22.37
C THR A 245 -29.92 12.99 23.40
N THR A 246 -29.48 11.74 23.56
CA THR A 246 -30.09 10.83 24.55
C THR A 246 -29.83 11.30 25.98
N GLN A 247 -28.64 11.83 26.28
CA GLN A 247 -28.34 12.39 27.59
C GLN A 247 -29.22 13.62 27.91
N GLU A 248 -29.51 14.44 26.90
CA GLU A 248 -30.39 15.61 27.00
C GLU A 248 -31.84 15.20 27.30
N GLU A 249 -32.37 14.24 26.52
CA GLU A 249 -33.71 13.68 26.69
C GLU A 249 -33.89 13.07 28.10
N GLU A 250 -32.88 12.35 28.57
CA GLU A 250 -32.86 11.77 29.92
C GLU A 250 -32.86 12.83 31.02
N ARG A 251 -32.02 13.87 30.92
CA ARG A 251 -32.04 14.99 31.88
C ARG A 251 -33.40 15.67 31.91
N SER A 252 -34.01 15.89 30.74
CA SER A 252 -35.35 16.45 30.64
C SER A 252 -36.41 15.55 31.28
N ARG A 253 -36.35 14.24 31.04
CA ARG A 253 -37.28 13.28 31.63
C ARG A 253 -37.18 13.26 33.15
N VAL A 254 -35.96 13.17 33.68
CA VAL A 254 -35.71 13.13 35.14
C VAL A 254 -36.15 14.43 35.80
N SER A 255 -35.81 15.59 35.24
CA SER A 255 -36.27 16.89 35.79
C SER A 255 -37.80 16.97 35.84
N LYS A 256 -38.47 16.52 34.78
CA LYS A 256 -39.94 16.48 34.73
C LYS A 256 -40.53 15.56 35.79
N GLU A 257 -39.99 14.35 35.96
CA GLU A 257 -40.46 13.38 36.95
C GLU A 257 -40.26 13.85 38.39
N LEU A 258 -39.12 14.50 38.69
CA LEU A 258 -38.85 15.08 40.01
C LEU A 258 -39.82 16.22 40.36
N HIS A 259 -40.10 17.10 39.41
CA HIS A 259 -40.96 18.25 39.64
C HIS A 259 -42.44 17.86 39.66
N ASP A 260 -42.91 17.11 38.66
CA ASP A 260 -44.32 16.74 38.57
C ASP A 260 -44.70 15.68 39.61
N GLY A 261 -43.79 14.76 39.96
CA GLY A 261 -44.05 13.72 40.96
C GLY A 261 -43.67 14.14 42.37
N VAL A 262 -42.37 14.32 42.61
CA VAL A 262 -41.85 14.45 43.99
C VAL A 262 -42.21 15.81 44.60
N SER A 263 -42.14 16.90 43.84
CA SER A 263 -42.48 18.23 44.36
C SER A 263 -43.97 18.39 44.69
N GLN A 264 -44.86 17.74 43.94
CA GLN A 264 -46.29 17.70 44.25
C GLN A 264 -46.57 16.93 45.54
N LEU A 265 -45.93 15.77 45.73
CA LEU A 265 -46.06 14.97 46.96
C LEU A 265 -45.57 15.73 48.20
N ILE A 266 -44.45 16.45 48.10
CA ILE A 266 -43.95 17.30 49.19
C ILE A 266 -44.95 18.43 49.49
N THR A 267 -45.51 19.05 48.46
CA THR A 267 -46.50 20.13 48.61
C THR A 267 -47.77 19.64 49.31
N ALA A 268 -48.30 18.48 48.90
CA ALA A 268 -49.45 17.85 49.55
C ALA A 268 -49.15 17.50 51.02
N THR A 269 -48.00 16.88 51.28
CA THR A 269 -47.56 16.53 52.65
C THR A 269 -47.41 17.78 53.52
N ARG A 270 -46.89 18.88 52.95
CA ARG A 270 -46.80 20.17 53.64
C ARG A 270 -48.18 20.68 54.02
N PHE A 271 -49.15 20.65 53.11
CA PHE A 271 -50.53 21.09 53.39
C PHE A 271 -51.19 20.23 54.49
N ASP A 272 -50.99 18.91 54.48
CA ASP A 272 -51.52 18.02 55.52
C ASP A 272 -50.97 18.37 56.92
N ILE A 273 -49.67 18.66 57.00
CA ILE A 273 -49.01 19.07 58.25
C ILE A 273 -49.44 20.48 58.67
N GLU A 274 -49.56 21.43 57.74
CA GLU A 274 -50.09 22.77 58.03
C GLU A 274 -51.53 22.71 58.54
N HIS A 275 -52.35 21.82 57.98
CA HIS A 275 -53.72 21.59 58.42
C HIS A 275 -53.78 20.98 59.83
N ALA A 276 -52.96 19.97 60.11
CA ALA A 276 -52.83 19.38 61.44
C ALA A 276 -52.36 20.42 62.48
N ARG A 277 -51.36 21.24 62.11
CA ARG A 277 -50.87 22.35 62.94
C ARG A 277 -51.98 23.35 63.25
N LYS A 278 -52.79 23.73 62.25
CA LYS A 278 -53.91 24.68 62.42
C LYS A 278 -54.98 24.13 63.37
N LYS A 279 -55.35 22.85 63.24
CA LYS A 279 -56.29 22.18 64.16
C LYS A 279 -55.78 22.14 65.61
N LEU A 280 -54.51 21.80 65.82
CA LEU A 280 -53.90 21.74 67.16
C LEU A 280 -53.79 23.13 67.82
N LYS A 281 -53.50 24.18 67.04
CA LYS A 281 -53.52 25.57 67.54
C LYS A 281 -54.91 26.02 68.01
N MET A 282 -55.99 25.45 67.46
CA MET A 282 -57.37 25.77 67.85
C MET A 282 -57.86 24.98 69.08
N SER A 283 -57.12 23.98 69.54
CA SER A 283 -57.51 23.07 70.63
C SER A 283 -56.71 23.25 71.94
N GLU A 284 -55.95 24.35 72.10
CA GLU A 284 -55.11 24.66 73.27
C GLU A 284 -54.16 23.51 73.70
N VAL A 285 -53.59 22.81 72.73
CA VAL A 285 -52.66 21.68 72.98
C VAL A 285 -51.22 22.18 73.21
N ASP A 286 -50.46 21.45 74.03
CA ASP A 286 -49.05 21.65 74.45
C ASP A 286 -48.13 22.20 73.33
N GLU A 287 -47.41 23.29 73.65
CA GLU A 287 -46.54 24.08 72.76
C GLU A 287 -45.43 23.22 72.12
N LYS A 288 -45.02 22.16 72.80
CA LYS A 288 -44.03 21.18 72.34
C LYS A 288 -44.47 20.41 71.09
N ASN A 289 -45.77 20.10 70.95
CA ASN A 289 -46.31 19.39 69.78
C ASN A 289 -46.38 20.31 68.55
N ILE A 290 -46.67 21.60 68.75
CA ILE A 290 -46.67 22.61 67.68
C ILE A 290 -45.23 22.84 67.19
N SER A 291 -44.26 22.96 68.09
CA SER A 291 -42.84 23.12 67.75
C SER A 291 -42.28 21.93 66.94
N SER A 292 -42.69 20.71 67.26
CA SER A 292 -42.31 19.51 66.48
C SER A 292 -42.84 19.55 65.03
N LEU A 293 -44.08 20.02 64.83
CA LEU A 293 -44.67 20.20 63.50
C LEU A 293 -44.00 21.35 62.72
N ASP A 294 -43.64 22.45 63.40
CA ASP A 294 -42.88 23.53 62.76
C ASP A 294 -41.48 23.06 62.33
N GLY A 295 -40.83 22.21 63.13
CA GLY A 295 -39.59 21.54 62.73
C GLY A 295 -39.76 20.61 61.52
N ALA A 296 -40.86 19.87 61.44
CA ALA A 296 -41.18 19.03 60.28
C ALA A 296 -41.47 19.86 59.01
N LEU A 297 -42.20 20.98 59.14
CA LEU A 297 -42.44 21.93 58.05
C LEU A 297 -41.15 22.57 57.55
N SER A 298 -40.24 22.95 58.45
CA SER A 298 -38.93 23.49 58.09
C SER A 298 -38.09 22.46 57.31
N LYS A 299 -38.09 21.20 57.75
CA LYS A 299 -37.38 20.11 57.03
C LYS A 299 -37.99 19.85 55.65
N LEU A 300 -39.31 19.81 55.54
CA LEU A 300 -40.00 19.65 54.24
C LEU A 300 -39.74 20.83 53.31
N SER A 301 -39.69 22.06 53.83
CA SER A 301 -39.32 23.23 53.04
C SER A 301 -37.89 23.12 52.53
N GLY A 302 -36.96 22.63 53.36
CA GLY A 302 -35.57 22.36 52.94
C GLY A 302 -35.49 21.30 51.83
N ILE A 303 -36.22 20.19 51.95
CA ILE A 303 -36.27 19.14 50.92
C ILE A 303 -36.91 19.67 49.63
N GLY A 304 -37.99 20.44 49.73
CA GLY A 304 -38.66 21.03 48.56
C GLY A 304 -37.73 21.99 47.80
N ASN A 305 -36.98 22.82 48.51
CA ASN A 305 -35.99 23.72 47.90
C ASN A 305 -34.85 22.94 47.25
N GLU A 306 -34.38 21.85 47.87
CA GLU A 306 -33.32 21.01 47.31
C GLU A 306 -33.76 20.27 46.04
N ILE A 307 -35.00 19.75 46.00
CA ILE A 307 -35.54 19.12 44.78
C ILE A 307 -35.73 20.16 43.67
N ARG A 308 -36.20 21.36 44.02
CA ARG A 308 -36.32 22.45 43.04
C ARG A 308 -34.94 22.82 42.47
N ARG A 309 -33.91 22.90 43.31
CA ARG A 309 -32.52 23.12 42.90
C ARG A 309 -32.02 22.02 41.96
N ILE A 310 -32.17 20.74 42.33
CA ILE A 310 -31.75 19.60 41.48
C ILE A 310 -32.51 19.58 40.14
N SER A 311 -33.81 19.84 40.15
CA SER A 311 -34.62 19.91 38.93
C SER A 311 -34.16 21.04 38.02
N HIS A 312 -33.84 22.21 38.59
CA HIS A 312 -33.29 23.36 37.88
C HIS A 312 -31.90 23.07 37.29
N ASP A 313 -31.00 22.43 38.05
CA ASP A 313 -29.66 22.03 37.59
C ASP A 313 -29.72 21.00 36.44
N LEU A 314 -30.72 20.11 36.45
CA LEU A 314 -30.94 19.14 35.38
C LEU A 314 -31.54 19.79 34.12
N ARG A 315 -32.54 20.66 34.32
CA ARG A 315 -33.18 21.47 33.28
C ARG A 315 -33.98 22.62 33.92
N PRO A 316 -33.60 23.89 33.71
CA PRO A 316 -34.36 25.03 34.20
C PRO A 316 -35.68 25.15 33.43
N ARG A 317 -36.80 25.10 34.16
CA ARG A 317 -38.13 25.28 33.59
C ARG A 317 -38.44 26.74 33.28
N ASP A 318 -37.74 27.69 33.90
CA ASP A 318 -37.83 29.12 33.60
C ASP A 318 -37.51 29.40 32.12
N LEU A 319 -36.66 28.58 31.51
CA LEU A 319 -36.37 28.65 30.08
C LEU A 319 -37.59 28.27 29.21
N ASP A 320 -38.41 27.33 29.67
CA ASP A 320 -39.61 26.85 28.97
C ASP A 320 -40.83 27.76 29.23
N GLU A 321 -40.92 28.42 30.40
CA GLU A 321 -42.07 29.24 30.83
C GLU A 321 -41.86 30.76 30.65
N LEU A 322 -40.64 31.26 30.84
CA LEU A 322 -40.30 32.70 30.86
C LEU A 322 -39.34 33.10 29.73
N GLY A 323 -38.74 32.13 29.04
CA GLY A 323 -37.82 32.36 27.91
C GLY A 323 -36.36 32.60 28.33
N LEU A 324 -35.48 32.66 27.32
CA LEU A 324 -34.01 32.68 27.52
C LEU A 324 -33.52 33.87 28.35
N PHE A 325 -34.06 35.06 28.09
CA PHE A 325 -33.67 36.28 28.80
C PHE A 325 -33.93 36.16 30.31
N ALA A 326 -35.18 35.85 30.69
CA ALA A 326 -35.59 35.74 32.09
C ALA A 326 -34.85 34.61 32.81
N ALA A 327 -34.60 33.49 32.12
CA ALA A 327 -33.84 32.38 32.69
C ALA A 327 -32.39 32.77 33.00
N ILE A 328 -31.72 33.53 32.11
CA ILE A 328 -30.36 34.04 32.36
C ILE A 328 -30.37 35.02 33.53
N GLU A 329 -31.31 35.98 33.53
CA GLU A 329 -31.43 36.98 34.58
C GLU A 329 -31.64 36.35 35.96
N ALA A 330 -32.56 35.37 36.07
CA ALA A 330 -32.80 34.63 37.30
C ALA A 330 -31.56 33.86 37.77
N SER A 331 -30.89 33.15 36.85
CA SER A 331 -29.67 32.40 37.18
C SER A 331 -28.54 33.31 37.66
N LEU A 332 -28.38 34.49 37.07
CA LEU A 332 -27.36 35.46 37.49
C LEU A 332 -27.69 36.13 38.82
N ALA A 333 -28.97 36.39 39.10
CA ALA A 333 -29.40 36.89 40.40
C ALA A 333 -29.04 35.93 41.54
N GLU A 334 -29.22 34.62 41.33
CA GLU A 334 -28.82 33.60 42.30
C GLU A 334 -27.29 33.54 42.49
N LEU A 335 -26.53 33.62 41.39
CA LEU A 335 -25.07 33.62 41.43
C LEU A 335 -24.50 34.86 42.14
N ASN A 336 -25.05 36.04 41.86
CA ASN A 336 -24.67 37.29 42.53
C ASN A 336 -25.05 37.31 44.01
N HIS A 337 -26.07 36.54 44.43
CA HIS A 337 -26.46 36.46 45.84
C HIS A 337 -25.52 35.57 46.68
N CYS A 338 -24.90 34.56 46.05
CA CYS A 338 -24.14 33.53 46.74
C CYS A 338 -22.63 33.58 46.51
N GLY A 339 -22.15 34.32 45.49
CA GLY A 339 -20.76 34.27 45.02
C GLY A 339 -19.96 35.55 45.24
N ASP A 340 -18.63 35.42 45.13
CA ASP A 340 -17.68 36.54 45.19
C ASP A 340 -17.44 37.22 43.82
N THR A 341 -17.96 36.64 42.74
CA THR A 341 -17.87 37.15 41.36
C THR A 341 -19.12 37.93 41.01
N ILE A 342 -18.94 39.14 40.45
CA ILE A 342 -20.04 40.03 40.05
C ILE A 342 -20.36 39.79 38.58
N PHE A 343 -21.61 39.42 38.30
CA PHE A 343 -22.13 39.24 36.96
C PHE A 343 -23.02 40.41 36.55
N GLU A 344 -22.71 41.02 35.41
CA GLU A 344 -23.54 42.04 34.76
C GLU A 344 -24.15 41.47 33.47
N PHE A 345 -25.44 41.74 33.27
CA PHE A 345 -26.18 41.24 32.11
C PHE A 345 -26.80 42.37 31.32
N GLU A 346 -26.47 42.42 30.04
CA GLU A 346 -27.07 43.31 29.06
C GLU A 346 -27.86 42.52 28.03
N TYR A 347 -29.00 43.07 27.65
CA TYR A 347 -29.88 42.45 26.67
C TYR A 347 -30.38 43.47 25.68
N LYS A 348 -30.36 43.08 24.40
CA LYS A 348 -30.80 43.91 23.29
C LYS A 348 -31.52 43.06 22.26
N GLY A 349 -32.80 43.34 22.01
CA GLY A 349 -33.59 42.66 20.98
C GLY A 349 -34.93 42.16 21.48
N ASP A 350 -35.47 41.14 20.80
CA ASP A 350 -36.73 40.46 21.17
C ASP A 350 -36.54 38.92 21.26
N ALA A 351 -36.45 38.41 22.49
CA ALA A 351 -36.15 37.03 22.84
C ALA A 351 -37.35 36.11 22.71
N GLU A 352 -38.59 36.65 22.66
CA GLU A 352 -39.80 35.85 22.36
C GLU A 352 -39.75 35.25 20.94
N ARG A 353 -38.85 35.76 20.10
CA ARG A 353 -38.65 35.32 18.72
C ARG A 353 -37.74 34.11 18.56
N LEU A 354 -37.09 33.64 19.63
CA LEU A 354 -36.13 32.54 19.57
C LEU A 354 -36.81 31.17 19.53
N PRO A 355 -36.51 30.31 18.54
CA PRO A 355 -36.96 28.92 18.55
C PRO A 355 -36.46 28.18 19.80
N THR A 356 -37.33 27.40 20.45
CA THR A 356 -37.02 26.62 21.66
C THR A 356 -35.70 25.83 21.58
N PRO A 357 -35.34 25.17 20.46
CA PRO A 357 -34.06 24.47 20.35
C PRO A 357 -32.84 25.39 20.49
N ILE A 358 -32.90 26.61 19.95
CA ILE A 358 -31.83 27.60 20.03
C ILE A 358 -31.73 28.15 21.46
N SER A 359 -32.86 28.45 22.09
CA SER A 359 -32.92 28.88 23.50
C SER A 359 -32.29 27.84 24.44
N ASN A 360 -32.63 26.57 24.27
CA ASN A 360 -32.04 25.45 25.03
C ASN A 360 -30.53 25.37 24.85
N THR A 361 -30.05 25.49 23.61
CA THR A 361 -28.62 25.46 23.32
C THR A 361 -27.88 26.62 23.96
N LEU A 362 -28.36 27.85 23.77
CA LEU A 362 -27.72 29.05 24.33
C LEU A 362 -27.70 29.01 25.86
N PHE A 363 -28.80 28.62 26.49
CA PHE A 363 -28.86 28.53 27.94
C PHE A 363 -27.89 27.48 28.51
N ARG A 364 -27.75 26.33 27.86
CA ARG A 364 -26.77 25.32 28.29
C ARG A 364 -25.34 25.76 28.13
N VAL A 365 -25.03 26.47 27.04
CA VAL A 365 -23.69 27.01 26.86
C VAL A 365 -23.42 28.11 27.89
N PHE A 366 -24.41 28.96 28.18
CA PHE A 366 -24.35 29.92 29.28
C PHE A 366 -24.04 29.23 30.63
N GLN A 367 -24.75 28.15 31.01
CA GLN A 367 -24.51 27.43 32.25
C GLN A 367 -23.11 26.80 32.33
N GLU A 368 -22.66 26.17 31.25
CA GLU A 368 -21.33 25.56 31.19
C GLU A 368 -20.24 26.64 31.29
N ALA A 369 -20.44 27.77 30.59
CA ALA A 369 -19.51 28.89 30.62
C ALA A 369 -19.43 29.55 32.00
N THR A 370 -20.55 29.87 32.64
CA THR A 370 -20.57 30.45 34.00
C THR A 370 -19.98 29.49 35.03
N THR A 371 -20.26 28.19 34.90
CA THR A 371 -19.64 27.15 35.75
C THR A 371 -18.13 27.12 35.57
N ASN A 372 -17.64 27.21 34.33
CA ASN A 372 -16.21 27.24 34.04
C ASN A 372 -15.55 28.50 34.63
N ILE A 373 -16.20 29.66 34.52
CA ILE A 373 -15.71 30.92 35.08
C ILE A 373 -15.57 30.80 36.60
N ILE A 374 -16.62 30.37 37.30
CA ILE A 374 -16.63 30.23 38.76
C ILE A 374 -15.56 29.24 39.25
N LYS A 375 -15.35 28.13 38.52
CA LYS A 375 -14.40 27.09 38.92
C LYS A 375 -12.95 27.38 38.56
N HIS A 376 -12.70 28.09 37.46
CA HIS A 376 -11.39 28.14 36.82
C HIS A 376 -10.84 29.56 36.60
N ALA A 377 -11.69 30.56 36.36
CA ALA A 377 -11.22 31.87 35.93
C ALA A 377 -10.68 32.75 37.06
N ARG A 378 -11.15 32.57 38.30
CA ARG A 378 -10.90 33.50 39.43
C ARG A 378 -11.25 34.97 39.07
N ALA A 379 -12.28 35.13 38.25
CA ALA A 379 -12.78 36.42 37.80
C ALA A 379 -13.48 37.17 38.94
N GLN A 380 -13.30 38.49 38.99
CA GLN A 380 -14.06 39.39 39.86
C GLN A 380 -15.28 39.93 39.13
N TYR A 381 -15.16 40.17 37.83
CA TYR A 381 -16.20 40.75 36.99
C TYR A 381 -16.44 39.92 35.73
N VAL A 382 -17.72 39.68 35.44
CA VAL A 382 -18.16 38.97 34.24
C VAL A 382 -19.25 39.78 33.56
N TRP A 383 -19.00 40.17 32.32
CA TRP A 383 -19.96 40.84 31.47
C TRP A 383 -20.61 39.86 30.50
N ILE A 384 -21.94 39.85 30.46
CA ILE A 384 -22.71 38.96 29.62
C ILE A 384 -23.65 39.80 28.78
N ALA A 385 -23.64 39.58 27.46
CA ALA A 385 -24.49 40.28 26.53
C ALA A 385 -25.26 39.31 25.64
N LEU A 386 -26.58 39.46 25.59
CA LEU A 386 -27.45 38.75 24.65
C LEU A 386 -28.04 39.72 23.64
N GLU A 387 -27.63 39.59 22.39
CA GLU A 387 -28.15 40.38 21.27
C GLU A 387 -28.98 39.49 20.33
N VAL A 388 -30.25 39.85 20.12
CA VAL A 388 -31.16 39.13 19.23
C VAL A 388 -31.59 40.06 18.10
N ASP A 389 -31.24 39.72 16.87
CA ASP A 389 -31.72 40.40 15.67
C ASP A 389 -32.56 39.46 14.78
N ALA A 390 -33.03 39.96 13.62
CA ALA A 390 -33.88 39.18 12.73
C ALA A 390 -33.16 38.03 11.99
N LYS A 391 -31.83 37.98 12.00
CA LYS A 391 -30.98 37.08 11.20
C LYS A 391 -30.02 36.25 12.05
N THR A 392 -29.71 36.66 13.26
CA THR A 392 -28.69 36.10 14.14
C THR A 392 -29.03 36.36 15.61
N VAL A 393 -28.63 35.43 16.47
CA VAL A 393 -28.56 35.63 17.91
C VAL A 393 -27.10 35.51 18.33
N ILE A 394 -26.65 36.46 19.13
CA ILE A 394 -25.29 36.55 19.63
C ILE A 394 -25.33 36.53 21.15
N LEU A 395 -24.62 35.58 21.75
CA LEU A 395 -24.39 35.52 23.19
C LEU A 395 -22.90 35.69 23.44
N THR A 396 -22.55 36.73 24.18
CA THR A 396 -21.17 37.04 24.56
C THR A 396 -21.01 36.89 26.06
N LEU A 397 -19.95 36.22 26.50
CA LEU A 397 -19.51 36.19 27.89
C LEU A 397 -18.05 36.63 27.94
N ALA A 398 -17.75 37.64 28.74
CA ALA A 398 -16.40 38.14 28.96
C ALA A 398 -16.10 38.17 30.46
N ASP A 399 -15.04 37.49 30.88
CA ASP A 399 -14.54 37.53 32.26
C ASP A 399 -13.16 38.21 32.34
N ASP A 400 -12.84 38.78 33.50
CA ASP A 400 -11.55 39.39 33.83
C ASP A 400 -10.57 38.44 34.53
N GLY A 401 -10.76 37.12 34.35
CA GLY A 401 -9.99 36.10 35.03
C GLY A 401 -8.59 35.87 34.47
N VAL A 402 -7.95 34.79 34.93
CA VAL A 402 -6.56 34.45 34.58
C VAL A 402 -6.38 33.91 33.14
N GLY A 403 -7.49 33.68 32.43
CA GLY A 403 -7.53 33.06 31.10
C GLY A 403 -6.87 31.68 30.99
N PHE A 404 -6.71 31.22 29.76
CA PHE A 404 -6.06 29.96 29.41
C PHE A 404 -5.46 30.01 27.99
N ASN A 405 -4.57 29.07 27.68
CA ASN A 405 -3.97 29.00 26.35
C ASN A 405 -4.94 28.38 25.35
N ALA A 406 -5.55 29.23 24.51
CA ALA A 406 -6.51 28.82 23.47
C ALA A 406 -5.85 28.38 22.14
N ASP A 407 -4.53 28.57 21.98
CA ASP A 407 -3.82 28.44 20.69
C ASP A 407 -3.19 27.05 20.44
N THR A 408 -3.67 26.00 21.13
CA THR A 408 -3.25 24.64 20.82
C THR A 408 -4.09 24.08 19.67
N SER A 409 -3.52 24.10 18.47
CA SER A 409 -3.97 23.40 17.26
C SER A 409 -4.03 21.86 17.37
N GLN A 410 -4.19 21.33 18.59
CA GLN A 410 -4.46 19.94 18.91
C GLN A 410 -5.85 19.87 19.53
N ARG A 411 -6.78 19.21 18.83
CA ARG A 411 -8.11 18.85 19.34
C ARG A 411 -8.07 18.02 20.64
N ASP A 412 -6.88 17.57 21.05
CA ASP A 412 -6.65 16.72 22.23
C ASP A 412 -6.65 17.50 23.56
N PHE A 413 -6.63 18.84 23.54
CA PHE A 413 -6.60 19.69 24.75
C PHE A 413 -7.80 20.62 24.95
N GLU A 414 -8.82 20.58 24.07
CA GLU A 414 -10.10 21.20 24.42
C GLU A 414 -10.72 20.41 25.58
N GLY A 415 -10.80 21.01 26.76
CA GLY A 415 -11.54 20.43 27.88
C GLY A 415 -12.95 20.03 27.43
N ILE A 416 -13.46 18.91 27.95
CA ILE A 416 -14.75 18.31 27.52
C ILE A 416 -15.88 19.36 27.47
N GLY A 417 -15.87 20.35 28.38
CA GLY A 417 -16.82 21.47 28.40
C GLY A 417 -16.79 22.32 27.12
N ILE A 418 -15.62 22.80 26.71
CA ILE A 418 -15.46 23.64 25.49
C ILE A 418 -15.84 22.87 24.24
N TYR A 419 -15.39 21.62 24.12
CA TYR A 419 -15.76 20.76 23.00
C TYR A 419 -17.28 20.59 22.90
N ASN A 420 -17.95 20.33 24.03
CA ASN A 420 -19.40 20.19 24.06
C ASN A 420 -20.13 21.50 23.72
N MET A 421 -19.65 22.65 24.22
CA MET A 421 -20.21 23.96 23.87
C MET A 421 -20.11 24.20 22.35
N ARG A 422 -18.94 23.94 21.76
CA ARG A 422 -18.71 24.09 20.31
C ARG A 422 -19.64 23.21 19.49
N GLN A 423 -19.72 21.91 19.81
CA GLN A 423 -20.60 20.96 19.11
C GLN A 423 -22.08 21.38 19.18
N ARG A 424 -22.54 21.88 20.33
CA ARG A 424 -23.93 22.35 20.48
C ARG A 424 -24.21 23.56 19.60
N ILE A 425 -23.31 24.54 19.55
CA ILE A 425 -23.46 25.72 18.69
C ILE A 425 -23.43 25.33 17.21
N GLU A 426 -22.48 24.49 16.80
CA GLU A 426 -22.35 24.00 15.42
C GLU A 426 -23.57 23.19 14.96
N SER A 427 -24.25 22.48 15.87
CA SER A 427 -25.50 21.74 15.56
C SER A 427 -26.64 22.63 15.08
N HIS A 428 -26.60 23.93 15.41
CA HIS A 428 -27.52 24.95 14.93
C HIS A 428 -26.92 25.84 13.83
N GLN A 429 -25.87 25.36 13.14
CA GLN A 429 -25.13 26.12 12.13
C GLN A 429 -24.54 27.42 12.66
N GLY A 430 -24.34 27.50 13.98
CA GLY A 430 -23.69 28.61 14.64
C GLY A 430 -22.18 28.44 14.69
N ARG A 431 -21.52 29.47 15.21
CA ARG A 431 -20.07 29.52 15.43
C ARG A 431 -19.78 29.97 16.86
N LEU A 432 -18.85 29.27 17.51
CA LEU A 432 -18.28 29.64 18.80
C LEU A 432 -16.83 30.09 18.58
N ASP A 433 -16.56 31.36 18.85
CA ASP A 433 -15.23 31.94 18.86
C ASP A 433 -14.79 32.17 20.31
N ILE A 434 -13.57 31.74 20.64
CA ILE A 434 -13.00 31.82 21.98
C ILE A 434 -11.69 32.59 21.89
N SER A 435 -11.58 33.66 22.66
CA SER A 435 -10.34 34.42 22.81
C SER A 435 -9.99 34.46 24.28
N SER A 436 -8.81 33.94 24.65
CA SER A 436 -8.38 33.91 26.05
C SER A 436 -6.94 34.39 26.17
N SER A 437 -6.68 35.17 27.22
CA SER A 437 -5.38 35.76 27.52
C SER A 437 -5.23 35.92 29.04
N GLU A 438 -4.06 36.33 29.52
CA GLU A 438 -3.85 36.61 30.96
C GLU A 438 -4.77 37.71 31.52
N ALA A 439 -5.44 38.48 30.65
CA ALA A 439 -6.39 39.54 31.03
C ALA A 439 -7.86 39.06 31.07
N GLY A 440 -8.13 37.78 30.79
CA GLY A 440 -9.49 37.23 30.80
C GLY A 440 -9.83 36.37 29.58
N THR A 441 -11.07 35.87 29.56
CA THR A 441 -11.62 35.09 28.45
C THR A 441 -12.87 35.73 27.88
N ILE A 442 -12.99 35.72 26.55
CA ILE A 442 -14.17 36.13 25.80
C ILE A 442 -14.68 34.93 25.00
N LEU A 443 -15.92 34.55 25.25
CA LEU A 443 -16.68 33.58 24.49
C LEU A 443 -17.73 34.32 23.66
N ASN A 444 -17.64 34.20 22.34
CA ASN A 444 -18.61 34.80 21.42
C ASN A 444 -19.32 33.70 20.63
N MET A 445 -20.61 33.55 20.86
CA MET A 445 -21.46 32.59 20.17
C MET A 445 -22.38 33.31 19.20
N ASN A 446 -22.37 32.90 17.94
CA ASN A 446 -23.28 33.42 16.92
C ASN A 446 -24.08 32.28 16.31
N ILE A 447 -25.41 32.34 16.37
CA ILE A 447 -26.31 31.37 15.73
C ILE A 447 -27.19 32.11 14.70
N PRO A 448 -27.21 31.68 13.42
CA PRO A 448 -28.10 32.27 12.43
C PRO A 448 -29.56 31.90 12.70
N MET A 449 -30.43 32.91 12.76
CA MET A 449 -31.88 32.76 12.78
C MET A 449 -32.40 32.55 11.35
N MET A 450 -32.39 31.32 10.87
CA MET A 450 -33.09 30.98 9.62
C MET A 450 -34.60 31.00 9.84
N THR A 451 -35.30 31.81 9.05
CA THR A 451 -36.76 31.77 8.89
C THR A 451 -37.19 30.37 8.45
N GLN A 452 -37.81 29.61 9.36
CA GLN A 452 -38.58 28.37 9.15
C GLN A 452 -38.06 27.31 8.16
N PHE A 453 -37.78 26.12 8.72
CA PHE A 453 -38.15 24.80 8.19
C PHE A 453 -39.12 24.84 6.98
N GLY A 454 -38.56 24.77 5.77
CA GLY A 454 -39.32 24.44 4.58
C GLY A 454 -39.85 23.01 4.67
N ARG A 455 -41.18 22.87 4.74
CA ARG A 455 -41.90 21.71 4.22
C ARG A 455 -41.33 21.35 2.84
N SER A 456 -40.64 20.22 2.72
CA SER A 456 -40.78 19.23 1.64
C SER A 456 -39.53 18.34 1.58
N LYS A 457 -39.48 17.35 2.49
CA LYS A 457 -38.66 16.13 2.32
C LYS A 457 -39.50 14.95 1.83
N LEU A 458 -40.59 15.26 1.11
CA LEU A 458 -41.32 14.33 0.25
C LEU A 458 -41.10 14.81 -1.19
N ILE A 459 -40.94 13.87 -2.13
CA ILE A 459 -40.60 14.09 -3.55
C ILE A 459 -39.09 14.25 -3.80
N MET A 460 -38.31 13.23 -3.46
CA MET A 460 -37.14 12.84 -4.27
C MET A 460 -36.81 11.37 -3.99
N ASN A 461 -37.72 10.48 -4.40
CA ASN A 461 -37.50 9.04 -4.51
C ASN A 461 -38.55 8.37 -5.41
N LYS A 462 -38.86 9.03 -6.53
CA LYS A 462 -39.39 8.39 -7.73
C LYS A 462 -38.64 8.99 -8.90
N GLU A 463 -38.23 8.11 -9.81
CA GLU A 463 -37.39 8.36 -10.99
C GLU A 463 -35.89 8.40 -10.69
N ILE A 464 -35.26 7.24 -10.74
CA ILE A 464 -34.38 6.84 -11.85
C ILE A 464 -34.55 5.34 -12.03
N ALA A 465 -34.91 4.98 -13.26
CA ALA A 465 -34.99 3.63 -13.81
C ALA A 465 -33.61 3.01 -14.02
#